data_AF-A0A8T4LJY1-F1
#
_entry.id   AF-A0A8T4LJY1-F1
#
_cell.length_a   1.000
_cell.length_b   1.000
_cell.length_c   1.000
_cell.angle_alpha   90.00
_cell.angle_beta   90.00
_cell.angle_gamma   90.00
#
_symmetry.space_group_name_H-M   'P 1'
#
loop_
_entity.id
_entity.type
_entity.pdbx_description
1 polymer ?
#
loop_
_entity_poly.entity_id
_entity_poly.type
_entity_poly.pdbx_seq_one_letter_code
_entity_poly.pdbx_strand_id
1 'polypeptide(L)'
;MQKETREYVINIDKVHKNILNPEHFHSLFSKKNLTIGQKAADILTKFAGSWTFIIIFGLILILWVITNGYFLIKWYQGAFDPYPFILLNLFLSCLAAIQAPIILMSQNREGERDRIRMHYDYAVNRKAEKEIRELQKDISDIKRKMNVK
;
A
#
# COMPACT_ATOMS: atom_id res chain seq x y z
N MET A 1 32.11 -26.64 0.04
CA MET A 1 32.39 -25.39 -0.72
C MET A 1 31.84 -25.40 -2.15
N GLN A 2 32.46 -26.01 -3.18
CA GLN A 2 31.98 -25.82 -4.57
C GLN A 2 30.58 -26.40 -4.90
N LYS A 3 30.07 -27.37 -4.11
CA LYS A 3 28.69 -27.89 -4.28
C LYS A 3 27.64 -26.94 -3.71
N GLU A 4 27.83 -26.42 -2.50
CA GLU A 4 26.97 -25.39 -1.90
C GLU A 4 26.88 -24.16 -2.81
N THR A 5 28.01 -23.61 -3.26
CA THR A 5 28.00 -22.40 -4.10
C THR A 5 27.21 -22.61 -5.40
N ARG A 6 27.25 -23.82 -5.99
CA ARG A 6 26.44 -24.15 -7.18
C ARG A 6 24.95 -24.24 -6.86
N GLU A 7 24.59 -24.83 -5.73
CA GLU A 7 23.21 -24.89 -5.24
C GLU A 7 22.63 -23.50 -4.97
N TYR A 8 23.40 -22.61 -4.34
CA TYR A 8 22.99 -21.22 -4.12
C TYR A 8 22.71 -20.48 -5.43
N VAL A 9 23.56 -20.63 -6.45
CA VAL A 9 23.37 -19.98 -7.76
C VAL A 9 22.15 -20.52 -8.50
N ILE A 10 21.94 -21.85 -8.49
CA ILE A 10 20.76 -22.49 -9.10
C ILE A 10 19.46 -22.01 -8.43
N ASN A 11 19.50 -21.80 -7.11
CA ASN A 11 18.35 -21.30 -6.36
C ASN A 11 18.03 -19.84 -6.74
N ILE A 12 19.04 -19.00 -6.90
CA ILE A 12 18.88 -17.60 -7.34
C ILE A 12 18.25 -17.54 -8.74
N ASP A 13 18.73 -18.37 -9.69
CA ASP A 13 18.18 -18.42 -11.05
C ASP A 13 16.72 -18.91 -11.08
N LYS A 14 16.39 -19.90 -10.25
CA LYS A 14 14.99 -20.36 -10.07
C LYS A 14 14.11 -19.25 -9.50
N VAL A 15 14.57 -18.57 -8.45
CA VAL A 15 13.84 -17.46 -7.83
C VAL A 15 13.65 -16.32 -8.84
N HIS A 16 14.68 -15.98 -9.61
CA HIS A 16 14.61 -14.94 -10.64
C HIS A 16 13.62 -15.29 -11.77
N LYS A 17 13.64 -16.54 -12.24
CA LYS A 17 12.65 -17.04 -13.23
C LYS A 17 11.22 -17.02 -12.69
N ASN A 18 11.01 -17.38 -11.43
CA ASN A 18 9.70 -17.35 -10.81
C ASN A 18 9.19 -15.91 -10.66
N ILE A 19 10.06 -14.96 -10.31
CA ILE A 19 9.69 -13.54 -10.21
C ILE A 19 9.30 -12.98 -11.58
N LEU A 20 10.02 -13.34 -12.65
CA LEU A 20 9.70 -12.91 -14.02
C LEU A 20 8.44 -13.58 -14.60
N ASN A 21 7.89 -14.62 -13.96
CA ASN A 21 6.64 -15.24 -14.39
C ASN A 21 5.45 -14.35 -13.97
N PRO A 22 4.65 -13.83 -14.94
CA PRO A 22 3.54 -12.93 -14.63
C PRO A 22 2.48 -13.56 -13.73
N GLU A 23 2.22 -14.87 -13.84
CA GLU A 23 1.23 -15.54 -12.97
C GLU A 23 1.71 -15.62 -11.52
N HIS A 24 2.98 -15.95 -11.32
CA HIS A 24 3.56 -16.03 -9.98
C HIS A 24 3.62 -14.64 -9.33
N PHE A 25 4.05 -13.62 -10.07
CA PHE A 25 4.07 -12.24 -9.60
C PHE A 25 2.68 -11.77 -9.14
N HIS A 26 1.63 -12.05 -9.93
CA HIS A 26 0.26 -11.70 -9.55
C HIS A 26 -0.20 -12.43 -8.27
N SER A 27 0.24 -13.68 -8.08
CA SER A 27 -0.06 -14.45 -6.88
C SER A 27 0.51 -13.84 -5.59
N LEU A 28 1.64 -13.11 -5.67
CA LEU A 28 2.29 -12.46 -4.51
C LEU A 28 1.43 -11.33 -3.92
N PHE A 29 0.62 -10.66 -4.76
CA PHE A 29 -0.27 -9.57 -4.33
C PHE A 29 -1.71 -10.03 -4.07
N SER A 30 -1.97 -11.32 -4.17
CA SER A 30 -3.30 -11.86 -3.92
C SER A 30 -3.73 -11.57 -2.49
N LYS A 31 -4.90 -10.95 -2.33
CA LYS A 31 -5.51 -10.63 -1.01
C LYS A 31 -5.84 -11.86 -0.15
N LYS A 32 -5.62 -13.07 -0.68
CA LYS A 32 -5.97 -14.35 -0.06
C LYS A 32 -5.26 -14.59 1.28
N ASN A 33 -4.10 -13.94 1.51
CA ASN A 33 -3.28 -14.11 2.72
C ASN A 33 -3.37 -12.94 3.73
N LEU A 34 -4.29 -11.99 3.57
CA LEU A 34 -4.43 -10.90 4.53
C LEU A 34 -5.05 -11.39 5.84
N THR A 35 -4.40 -11.07 6.97
CA THR A 35 -4.96 -11.35 8.30
C THR A 35 -6.22 -10.52 8.56
N ILE A 36 -7.05 -10.93 9.52
CA ILE A 36 -8.30 -10.23 9.83
C ILE A 36 -8.03 -8.77 10.23
N GLY A 37 -7.00 -8.54 11.06
CA GLY A 37 -6.58 -7.19 11.44
C GLY A 37 -6.10 -6.35 10.26
N GLN A 38 -5.38 -6.97 9.32
CA GLN A 38 -4.93 -6.32 8.09
C GLN A 38 -6.09 -5.92 7.17
N LYS A 39 -7.13 -6.77 7.06
CA LYS A 39 -8.35 -6.46 6.31
C LYS A 39 -9.13 -5.32 6.96
N ALA A 40 -9.27 -5.35 8.29
CA ALA A 40 -9.95 -4.28 9.03
C ALA A 40 -9.21 -2.93 8.89
N ALA A 41 -7.88 -2.93 8.99
CA ALA A 41 -7.05 -1.75 8.79
C ALA A 41 -7.20 -1.16 7.37
N ASP A 42 -7.26 -2.00 6.33
CA ASP A 42 -7.49 -1.55 4.95
C ASP A 42 -8.86 -0.89 4.76
N ILE A 43 -9.89 -1.48 5.37
CA ILE A 43 -11.26 -0.94 5.31
C ILE A 43 -11.30 0.41 6.04
N LEU A 44 -10.74 0.47 7.25
CA LEU A 44 -10.72 1.69 8.05
C LEU A 44 -9.94 2.81 7.37
N THR A 45 -8.77 2.50 6.78
CA THR A 45 -7.94 3.49 6.08
C THR A 45 -8.67 4.04 4.84
N LYS A 46 -9.33 3.17 4.07
CA LYS A 46 -10.13 3.61 2.90
C LYS A 46 -11.33 4.45 3.30
N PHE A 47 -11.99 4.11 4.41
CA PHE A 47 -13.14 4.86 4.90
C PHE A 47 -12.72 6.22 5.49
N ALA A 48 -11.71 6.24 6.33
CA ALA A 48 -11.18 7.45 6.96
C ALA A 48 -10.53 8.41 5.94
N GLY A 49 -9.97 7.89 4.84
CA GLY A 49 -9.41 8.70 3.76
C GLY A 49 -10.42 9.28 2.77
N SER A 50 -11.72 9.03 2.94
CA SER A 50 -12.76 9.52 2.03
C SER A 50 -13.17 10.96 2.36
N TRP A 51 -13.29 11.80 1.32
CA TRP A 51 -13.79 13.18 1.45
C TRP A 51 -15.20 13.24 2.06
N THR A 52 -16.06 12.28 1.72
CA THR A 52 -17.42 12.20 2.27
C THR A 52 -17.42 11.93 3.77
N PHE A 53 -16.47 11.12 4.26
CA PHE A 53 -16.34 10.83 5.70
C PHE A 53 -15.94 12.08 6.48
N ILE A 54 -14.98 12.85 5.97
CA ILE A 54 -14.51 14.09 6.61
C ILE A 54 -15.67 15.09 6.78
N ILE A 55 -16.50 15.25 5.74
CA ILE A 55 -17.65 16.16 5.77
C ILE A 55 -18.70 15.70 6.80
N ILE A 56 -19.09 14.43 6.78
CA ILE A 56 -20.08 13.87 7.71
C ILE A 56 -19.57 13.95 9.15
N PHE A 57 -18.31 13.58 9.39
CA PHE A 57 -17.69 13.65 10.70
C PHE A 57 -17.68 15.09 11.24
N GLY A 58 -17.30 16.06 10.42
CA GLY A 58 -17.35 17.49 10.77
C GLY A 58 -18.77 17.97 11.13
N LEU A 59 -19.79 17.56 10.36
CA LEU A 59 -21.19 17.90 10.67
C LEU A 59 -21.65 17.33 12.01
N ILE A 60 -21.27 16.08 12.33
CA ILE A 60 -21.59 15.44 13.61
C ILE A 60 -20.93 16.21 14.77
N LEU A 61 -19.66 16.64 14.61
CA LEU A 61 -18.98 17.45 15.62
C LEU A 61 -19.68 18.79 15.85
N ILE A 62 -20.05 19.48 14.78
CA ILE A 62 -20.79 20.75 14.87
C ILE A 62 -22.14 20.52 15.58
N LEU A 63 -22.87 19.47 15.21
CA LEU A 63 -24.14 19.12 15.85
C LEU A 63 -23.97 18.81 17.35
N TRP A 64 -22.89 18.12 17.72
CA TRP A 64 -22.57 17.82 19.11
C TRP A 64 -22.31 19.08 19.93
N VAL A 65 -21.50 20.00 19.38
CA VAL A 65 -21.19 21.29 20.02
C VAL A 65 -22.45 22.15 20.15
N ILE A 66 -23.29 22.22 19.12
CA ILE A 66 -24.56 22.97 19.18
C ILE A 66 -25.50 22.37 20.21
N THR A 67 -25.66 21.05 20.24
CA THR A 67 -26.56 20.36 21.18
C THR A 67 -26.11 20.56 22.62
N ASN A 68 -24.82 20.35 22.92
CA ASN A 68 -24.28 20.55 24.28
C ASN A 68 -24.25 22.03 24.68
N GLY A 69 -23.92 22.94 23.75
CA GLY A 69 -23.97 24.38 23.99
C GLY A 69 -25.37 24.91 24.26
N TYR A 70 -26.37 24.43 23.49
CA TYR A 70 -27.78 24.77 23.73
C TYR A 70 -28.29 24.20 25.06
N PHE A 71 -27.90 22.97 25.41
CA PHE A 71 -28.22 22.37 26.71
C PHE A 71 -27.59 23.16 27.87
N LEU A 72 -26.35 23.63 27.72
CA LEU A 72 -25.67 24.46 28.71
C LEU A 72 -26.37 25.81 28.94
N ILE A 73 -26.83 26.46 27.86
CA ILE A 73 -27.51 27.76 27.93
C ILE A 73 -28.93 27.64 28.49
N LYS A 74 -29.67 26.57 28.15
CA LYS A 74 -31.07 26.40 28.59
C LYS A 74 -31.26 25.64 29.91
N TRP A 75 -30.35 24.73 30.24
CA TRP A 75 -30.41 23.85 31.40
C TRP A 75 -29.13 24.03 32.23
N TYR A 76 -29.08 25.14 32.98
CA TYR A 76 -27.92 25.58 33.77
C TYR A 76 -27.42 24.55 34.83
N GLN A 77 -28.13 23.44 35.05
CA GLN A 77 -27.82 22.44 36.08
C GLN A 77 -27.43 21.04 35.56
N GLY A 78 -27.23 20.83 34.25
CA GLY A 78 -26.91 19.48 33.77
C GLY A 78 -26.52 19.35 32.31
N ALA A 79 -25.53 20.10 31.84
CA ALA A 79 -24.93 19.81 30.54
C ALA A 79 -24.13 18.50 30.62
N PHE A 80 -24.38 17.58 29.67
CA PHE A 80 -23.68 16.29 29.59
C PHE A 80 -22.18 16.44 29.31
N ASP A 81 -21.79 17.45 28.51
CA ASP A 81 -20.39 17.83 28.25
C ASP A 81 -20.24 19.38 28.23
N PRO A 82 -20.06 20.03 29.40
CA PRO A 82 -19.85 21.47 29.49
C PRO A 82 -18.56 21.92 28.79
N TYR A 83 -18.54 23.16 28.29
CA TYR A 83 -17.31 23.77 27.77
C TYR A 83 -16.22 23.70 28.87
N PRO A 84 -15.03 23.11 28.62
CA PRO A 84 -14.30 22.95 27.34
C PRO A 84 -14.46 21.60 26.58
N PHE A 85 -15.58 20.87 26.71
CA PHE A 85 -15.88 19.60 26.02
C PHE A 85 -14.87 18.47 26.28
N ILE A 86 -14.74 18.06 27.55
CA ILE A 86 -13.74 17.07 27.98
C ILE A 86 -13.98 15.69 27.35
N LEU A 87 -15.23 15.28 27.18
CA LEU A 87 -15.57 13.97 26.63
C LEU A 87 -15.27 13.92 25.12
N LEU A 88 -15.63 14.99 24.40
CA LEU A 88 -15.31 15.12 22.98
C LEU A 88 -13.79 15.09 22.75
N ASN A 89 -13.04 15.85 23.56
CA ASN A 89 -11.60 15.92 23.44
C ASN A 89 -10.92 14.56 23.73
N LEU A 90 -11.41 13.83 24.73
CA LEU A 90 -10.92 12.48 25.04
C LEU A 90 -11.17 11.52 23.87
N PHE A 91 -12.38 11.54 23.30
CA PHE A 91 -12.74 10.67 22.19
C PHE A 91 -11.91 10.96 20.93
N LEU A 92 -11.75 12.24 20.57
CA LEU A 92 -10.92 12.65 19.43
C LEU A 92 -9.45 12.26 19.61
N SER A 93 -8.91 12.42 20.82
CA SER A 93 -7.53 12.03 21.13
C SER A 93 -7.32 10.53 21.01
N CYS A 94 -8.27 9.72 21.51
CA CYS A 94 -8.23 8.27 21.38
C CYS A 94 -8.34 7.82 19.92
N LEU A 95 -9.24 8.42 19.15
CA LEU A 95 -9.37 8.17 17.71
C LEU A 95 -8.07 8.49 16.96
N ALA A 96 -7.46 9.65 17.21
CA ALA A 96 -6.21 10.05 16.59
C ALA A 96 -5.05 9.11 16.94
N ALA A 97 -4.96 8.68 18.21
CA ALA A 97 -3.92 7.77 18.69
C ALA A 97 -3.97 6.40 17.99
N ILE A 98 -5.18 5.88 17.73
CA ILE A 98 -5.36 4.59 17.03
C ILE A 98 -5.20 4.75 15.51
N GLN A 99 -5.54 5.91 14.93
CA GLN A 99 -5.44 6.15 13.50
C GLN A 99 -3.99 6.13 12.99
N ALA A 100 -3.05 6.76 13.69
CA ALA A 100 -1.66 6.87 13.21
C ALA A 100 -0.96 5.50 12.99
N PRO A 101 -1.03 4.52 13.93
CA PRO A 101 -0.48 3.18 13.72
C PRO A 101 -1.18 2.40 12.62
N ILE A 102 -2.50 2.54 12.47
CA ILE A 102 -3.27 1.84 11.42
C ILE A 102 -2.87 2.36 10.03
N ILE A 103 -2.78 3.68 9.90
CA ILE A 103 -2.31 4.33 8.68
C ILE A 103 -0.87 3.90 8.40
N LEU A 104 0.02 3.90 9.39
CA LEU A 104 1.42 3.48 9.24
C LEU A 104 1.53 2.00 8.84
N MET A 105 0.72 1.11 9.41
CA MET A 105 0.69 -0.31 9.03
C MET A 105 0.20 -0.52 7.59
N SER A 106 -0.82 0.24 7.17
CA SER A 106 -1.30 0.22 5.78
C SER A 106 -0.22 0.75 4.83
N GLN A 107 0.42 1.87 5.18
CA GLN A 107 1.52 2.47 4.43
C GLN A 107 2.73 1.54 4.31
N ASN A 108 3.17 0.92 5.41
CA ASN A 108 4.30 -0.02 5.40
C ASN A 108 4.04 -1.19 4.43
N ARG A 109 2.82 -1.74 4.44
CA ARG A 109 2.44 -2.82 3.53
C ARG A 109 2.40 -2.37 2.06
N GLU A 110 1.81 -1.21 1.76
CA GLU A 110 1.80 -0.72 0.38
C GLU A 110 3.21 -0.37 -0.10
N GLY A 111 4.08 0.15 0.77
CA GLY A 111 5.50 0.39 0.46
C GLY A 111 6.28 -0.90 0.16
N GLU A 112 6.04 -1.99 0.89
CA GLU A 112 6.62 -3.29 0.57
C GLU A 112 6.15 -3.80 -0.80
N ARG A 113 4.87 -3.59 -1.12
CA ARG A 113 4.32 -3.98 -2.42
C ARG A 113 4.93 -3.19 -3.58
N ASP A 114 5.05 -1.87 -3.40
CA ASP A 114 5.66 -0.99 -4.38
C ASP A 114 7.12 -1.35 -4.62
N ARG A 115 7.87 -1.68 -3.56
CA ARG A 115 9.25 -2.15 -3.68
C ARG A 115 9.35 -3.43 -4.52
N ILE A 116 8.50 -4.42 -4.26
CA ILE A 116 8.48 -5.67 -5.05
C ILE A 116 8.14 -5.38 -6.52
N ARG A 117 7.17 -4.49 -6.77
CA ARG A 117 6.81 -4.06 -8.13
C ARG A 117 7.98 -3.39 -8.85
N MET A 118 8.68 -2.47 -8.19
CA MET A 118 9.87 -1.83 -8.76
C MET A 118 10.97 -2.83 -9.12
N HIS A 119 11.20 -3.85 -8.28
CA HIS A 119 12.17 -4.90 -8.58
C HIS A 119 11.74 -5.76 -9.78
N TYR A 120 10.46 -6.07 -9.91
CA TYR A 120 9.92 -6.81 -11.06
C TYR A 120 10.04 -6.01 -12.35
N ASP A 121 9.60 -4.75 -12.35
CA ASP A 121 9.67 -3.86 -13.52
C ASP A 121 11.13 -3.68 -13.98
N TYR A 122 12.05 -3.54 -13.02
CA TYR A 122 13.49 -3.49 -13.32
C TYR A 122 13.98 -4.79 -14.00
N ALA A 123 13.58 -5.95 -13.49
CA ALA A 123 14.00 -7.24 -14.06
C ALA A 123 13.43 -7.46 -15.47
N VAL A 124 12.17 -7.10 -15.72
CA VAL A 124 11.53 -7.16 -17.03
C VAL A 124 12.22 -6.22 -18.02
N ASN A 125 12.48 -4.97 -17.62
CA ASN A 125 13.17 -4.00 -18.47
C ASN A 125 14.58 -4.47 -18.85
N ARG A 126 15.33 -5.04 -17.91
CA ARG A 126 16.66 -5.61 -18.18
C ARG A 126 16.61 -6.81 -19.12
N LYS A 127 15.57 -7.63 -19.04
CA LYS A 127 15.35 -8.75 -19.96
C LYS A 127 15.05 -8.23 -21.37
N ALA A 128 14.14 -7.27 -21.50
CA ALA A 128 13.81 -6.63 -22.77
C ALA A 128 15.04 -5.96 -23.42
N GLU A 129 15.88 -5.28 -22.65
CA GLU A 129 17.13 -4.68 -23.15
C GLU A 129 18.06 -5.73 -23.76
N LYS A 130 18.20 -6.91 -23.12
CA LYS A 130 19.01 -8.02 -23.65
C LYS A 130 18.43 -8.58 -24.95
N GLU A 131 17.13 -8.86 -24.97
CA GLU A 131 16.44 -9.39 -26.16
C GLU A 131 16.55 -8.43 -27.34
N ILE A 132 16.40 -7.11 -27.12
CA ILE A 132 16.59 -6.09 -28.16
C ILE A 132 18.03 -6.09 -28.67
N ARG A 133 19.02 -6.19 -27.78
CA ARG A 133 20.44 -6.23 -28.18
C ARG A 133 20.76 -7.48 -29.00
N GLU A 134 20.18 -8.61 -28.66
CA GLU A 134 20.30 -9.86 -29.43
C GLU A 134 19.66 -9.70 -30.82
N LEU A 135 18.45 -9.17 -30.91
CA LEU A 135 17.79 -8.87 -32.19
C LEU A 135 18.60 -7.90 -33.05
N GLN A 136 19.19 -6.86 -32.46
CA GLN A 136 20.08 -5.93 -33.17
C GLN A 136 21.31 -6.62 -33.76
N LYS A 137 21.87 -7.58 -33.01
CA LYS A 137 23.00 -8.38 -33.48
C LYS A 137 22.60 -9.29 -34.63
N ASP A 138 21.48 -10.00 -34.51
CA ASP A 138 20.96 -10.88 -35.55
C ASP A 138 20.65 -10.11 -36.84
N ILE A 139 20.03 -8.92 -36.74
CA ILE A 139 19.79 -8.01 -37.88
C ILE A 139 21.10 -7.59 -38.53
N SER A 140 22.12 -7.23 -37.74
CA SER A 140 23.43 -6.82 -38.25
C SER A 140 24.14 -7.96 -38.97
N ASP A 141 24.04 -9.19 -38.45
CA ASP A 141 24.62 -10.39 -39.06
C ASP A 141 23.91 -10.76 -40.37
N ILE A 142 22.58 -10.66 -40.44
CA ILE A 142 21.81 -10.84 -41.68
C ILE A 142 22.22 -9.77 -42.71
N LYS A 143 22.27 -8.49 -42.31
CA LYS A 143 22.70 -7.39 -43.20
C LYS A 143 24.10 -7.63 -43.74
N ARG A 144 25.03 -8.10 -42.92
CA ARG A 144 26.40 -8.43 -43.34
C ARG A 144 26.39 -9.54 -44.39
N LYS A 145 25.64 -10.62 -44.20
CA LYS A 145 25.53 -11.72 -45.18
C LYS A 145 24.92 -11.28 -46.51
N MET A 146 23.93 -10.37 -46.49
CA MET A 146 23.31 -9.85 -47.72
C MET A 146 24.19 -8.85 -48.47
N ASN A 147 25.09 -8.13 -47.79
CA ASN A 147 26.02 -7.18 -48.39
C ASN A 147 27.32 -7.84 -48.92
N VAL A 148 27.39 -9.18 -48.89
CA VAL A 148 28.42 -9.94 -49.62
C VAL A 148 27.86 -10.28 -51.00
N LYS A 149 28.02 -9.36 -51.94
CA LYS A 149 27.96 -9.60 -53.38
C LYS A 149 29.02 -8.72 -54.06
#